data_AF-A0A0Q8E514-F1
#
_entry.id   AF-A0A0Q8E514-F1
#
_cell.length_a   1.000
_cell.length_b   1.000
_cell.length_c   1.000
_cell.angle_alpha   90.00
_cell.angle_beta   90.00
_cell.angle_gamma   90.00
#
_symmetry.space_group_name_H-M   'P 1'
#
loop_
_entity.id
_entity.type
_entity.pdbx_description
1 polymer ?
#
loop_
_entity_poly.entity_id
_entity_poly.type
_entity_poly.pdbx_seq_one_letter_code
_entity_poly.pdbx_strand_id
1 'polypeptide(L)'
;MSIRLANLDIRWTGTDDTTPAGHVLVLGIDNAGLFRLCLYAGETPADEQFRGSLLIPPEGHKEPFLPTRTTAYNTGGGWVTCFGDQTSMLARLATT
;
A
#
# COMPACT_ATOMS: atom_id res chain seq x y z
N MET A 1 -11.05 2.73 7.87
CA MET A 1 -10.95 3.78 6.82
C MET A 1 -10.51 3.08 5.55
N SER A 2 -11.32 3.06 4.49
CA SER A 2 -11.00 2.35 3.24
C SER A 2 -10.30 3.31 2.28
N ILE A 3 -9.13 2.93 1.78
CA ILE A 3 -8.44 3.64 0.70
C ILE A 3 -9.16 3.28 -0.59
N ARG A 4 -9.72 4.28 -1.28
CA ARG A 4 -10.37 4.12 -2.58
C ARG A 4 -9.45 4.66 -3.67
N LEU A 5 -9.46 4.00 -4.83
CA LEU A 5 -8.71 4.43 -6.01
C LEU A 5 -9.04 5.87 -6.41
N ALA A 6 -10.32 6.26 -6.34
CA ALA A 6 -10.76 7.62 -6.65
C ALA A 6 -10.20 8.71 -5.71
N ASN A 7 -9.66 8.32 -4.55
CA ASN A 7 -9.06 9.23 -3.56
C ASN A 7 -7.52 9.22 -3.63
N LEU A 8 -6.93 8.56 -4.63
CA LEU A 8 -5.50 8.53 -4.85
C LEU A 8 -5.14 9.38 -6.08
N ASP A 9 -4.16 10.25 -5.93
CA ASP A 9 -3.44 10.81 -7.06
C ASP A 9 -2.46 9.74 -7.57
N ILE A 10 -2.92 8.94 -8.54
CA ILE A 10 -2.20 7.78 -9.07
C ILE A 10 -1.01 8.24 -9.90
N ARG A 11 0.19 7.81 -9.49
CA ARG A 11 1.44 8.08 -10.20
C ARG A 11 1.89 6.91 -11.07
N TRP A 12 1.57 5.68 -10.65
CA TRP A 12 1.92 4.47 -11.38
C TRP A 12 0.98 3.32 -11.03
N THR A 13 0.77 2.42 -11.99
CA THR A 13 0.05 1.16 -11.81
C THR A 13 0.78 0.07 -12.60
N GLY A 14 0.88 -1.13 -12.03
CA GLY A 14 1.52 -2.25 -12.70
C GLY A 14 2.02 -3.32 -11.74
N THR A 15 2.92 -4.16 -12.25
CA THR A 15 3.58 -5.22 -11.49
C THR A 15 5.09 -5.04 -11.57
N ASP A 16 5.78 -5.43 -10.51
CA ASP A 16 7.24 -5.48 -10.42
C ASP A 16 7.70 -6.77 -9.72
N ASP A 17 9.01 -6.94 -9.53
CA ASP A 17 9.62 -8.12 -8.90
C ASP A 17 9.19 -8.33 -7.44
N THR A 18 8.57 -7.33 -6.81
CA THR A 18 8.06 -7.43 -5.42
C THR A 18 6.58 -7.76 -5.37
N THR A 19 5.90 -7.78 -6.52
CA THR A 19 4.45 -7.97 -6.60
C THR A 19 4.08 -9.45 -6.46
N PRO A 20 3.24 -9.83 -5.49
CA PRO A 20 2.74 -11.20 -5.37
C PRO A 20 2.00 -11.66 -6.64
N ALA A 21 2.12 -12.95 -6.99
CA ALA A 21 1.46 -13.50 -8.17
C ALA A 21 -0.06 -13.26 -8.14
N GLY A 22 -0.64 -12.91 -9.29
CA GLY A 22 -2.07 -12.63 -9.42
C GLY A 22 -2.51 -11.33 -8.73
N HIS A 23 -1.60 -10.38 -8.53
CA HIS A 23 -1.89 -9.07 -7.96
C HIS A 23 -1.32 -7.94 -8.82
N VAL A 24 -1.81 -6.74 -8.59
CA VAL A 24 -1.34 -5.50 -9.21
C VAL A 24 -1.12 -4.44 -8.14
N LEU A 25 -0.11 -3.58 -8.36
CA LEU A 25 0.23 -2.47 -7.49
C LEU A 25 -0.27 -1.15 -8.07
N VAL A 26 -0.65 -0.25 -7.17
CA VAL A 26 -0.89 1.16 -7.48
C VAL A 26 -0.05 2.01 -6.54
N LEU A 27 0.82 2.84 -7.09
CA LEU A 27 1.55 3.87 -6.36
C LEU A 27 0.82 5.20 -6.54
N GLY A 28 0.45 5.83 -5.43
CA GLY A 28 -0.22 7.13 -5.46
C GLY A 28 -0.03 7.93 -4.18
N ILE A 29 -0.52 9.16 -4.21
CA ILE A 29 -0.54 10.06 -3.06
C ILE A 29 -1.98 10.11 -2.54
N ASP A 30 -2.16 9.90 -1.24
CA ASP A 30 -3.49 9.99 -0.62
C ASP A 30 -3.90 11.45 -0.32
N ASN A 31 -5.14 11.65 0.12
CA ASN A 31 -5.67 12.97 0.49
C ASN A 31 -4.89 13.67 1.62
N ALA A 32 -4.06 12.96 2.37
CA ALA A 32 -3.18 13.53 3.39
C ALA A 32 -1.79 13.91 2.84
N GLY A 33 -1.58 13.75 1.53
CA GLY A 33 -0.30 14.02 0.87
C GLY A 33 0.73 12.91 1.07
N LEU A 34 0.32 11.71 1.50
CA LEU A 34 1.24 10.63 1.82
C LEU A 34 1.38 9.62 0.69
N PHE A 35 2.61 9.15 0.45
CA PHE A 35 2.88 8.11 -0.53
C PHE A 35 2.36 6.76 -0.06
N ARG A 36 1.53 6.14 -0.89
CA ARG A 36 0.97 4.81 -0.67
C ARG A 36 1.26 3.90 -1.84
N LEU A 37 1.72 2.69 -1.51
CA LEU A 37 1.75 1.56 -2.42
C LEU A 37 0.61 0.62 -2.05
N CYS A 38 -0.43 0.59 -2.88
CA CYS A 38 -1.65 -0.18 -2.68
C CYS A 38 -1.57 -1.50 -3.45
N LEU A 39 -1.99 -2.59 -2.81
CA LEU A 39 -2.04 -3.94 -3.39
C LEU A 39 -3.49 -4.31 -3.70
N TYR A 40 -3.71 -4.81 -4.91
CA TYR A 40 -5.01 -5.30 -5.38
C TYR A 40 -4.85 -6.71 -5.92
N ALA A 41 -5.85 -7.57 -5.69
CA ALA A 41 -5.92 -8.89 -6.32
C ALA A 41 -6.40 -8.77 -7.78
N GLY A 42 -5.87 -9.61 -8.66
CA GLY A 42 -6.14 -9.57 -10.10
C GLY A 42 -5.14 -8.70 -10.87
N GLU A 43 -5.43 -8.51 -12.16
CA GLU A 43 -4.54 -7.81 -13.11
C GLU A 43 -4.84 -6.31 -13.23
N THR A 44 -6.03 -5.88 -12.77
CA THR A 44 -6.47 -4.49 -12.84
C THR A 44 -6.91 -4.03 -11.46
N PRO A 45 -6.58 -2.80 -11.04
CA PRO A 45 -6.95 -2.33 -9.72
C PRO A 45 -8.45 -1.99 -9.66
N ALA A 46 -9.15 -2.61 -8.71
CA ALA A 46 -10.53 -2.27 -8.35
C ALA A 46 -10.69 -2.21 -6.83
N ASP A 47 -11.52 -1.29 -6.31
CA ASP A 47 -11.69 -1.12 -4.86
C ASP A 47 -12.12 -2.41 -4.14
N GLU A 48 -12.93 -3.25 -4.79
CA GLU A 48 -13.38 -4.56 -4.28
C GLU A 48 -12.26 -5.59 -4.15
N GLN A 49 -11.17 -5.39 -4.89
CA GLN A 49 -10.00 -6.27 -4.93
C GLN A 49 -8.87 -5.76 -4.03
N PHE A 50 -9.06 -4.65 -3.32
CA PHE A 50 -8.05 -4.08 -2.44
C PHE A 50 -7.66 -5.07 -1.33
N ARG A 51 -6.35 -5.27 -1.15
CA ARG A 51 -5.77 -6.16 -0.13
C ARG A 51 -5.06 -5.40 1.00
N GLY A 52 -4.77 -4.13 0.78
CA GLY A 52 -4.09 -3.30 1.76
C GLY A 52 -3.10 -2.36 1.09
N SER A 53 -2.39 -1.59 1.92
CA SER A 53 -1.41 -0.63 1.42
C SER A 53 -0.19 -0.57 2.33
N LEU A 54 0.94 -0.23 1.73
CA LEU A 54 2.11 0.24 2.45
C LEU A 54 2.10 1.77 2.45
N LEU A 55 2.28 2.35 3.64
CA LEU A 55 2.58 3.77 3.79
C LEU A 55 4.09 3.94 3.71
N ILE A 56 4.54 4.70 2.72
CA ILE A 56 5.96 5.00 2.52
C ILE A 56 6.20 6.38 3.11
N PRO A 57 6.93 6.49 4.23
CA PRO A 57 7.14 7.79 4.85
C PRO A 57 8.04 8.68 3.98
N PRO A 58 7.80 10.01 3.96
CA PRO A 58 8.72 10.93 3.32
C PRO A 58 10.10 10.86 3.99
N GLU A 59 11.17 10.94 3.21
CA GLU A 59 12.52 10.91 3.78
C GLU A 59 12.73 12.10 4.72
N GLY A 60 13.15 11.82 5.97
CA GLY A 60 13.50 12.86 6.94
C GLY A 60 12.33 13.70 7.49
N HIS A 61 11.08 13.24 7.36
CA HIS A 61 9.93 13.91 7.99
C HIS A 61 10.11 13.97 9.53
N LYS A 62 9.53 14.99 10.16
CA LYS A 62 9.59 15.23 11.62
C LYS A 62 8.23 15.08 12.30
N GLU A 63 7.22 14.63 11.55
CA GLU A 63 5.84 14.61 11.96
C GLU A 63 5.60 13.41 12.88
N PRO A 64 5.17 13.63 14.15
CA PRO A 64 5.08 12.57 15.14
C PRO A 64 4.01 11.52 14.82
N PHE A 65 3.07 11.84 13.92
CA PHE A 65 1.99 10.95 13.50
C PHE A 65 2.35 10.09 12.28
N LEU A 66 3.47 10.38 11.59
CA LEU A 66 3.94 9.60 10.46
C LEU A 66 4.94 8.54 10.92
N PRO A 67 4.90 7.32 10.37
CA PRO A 67 5.84 6.29 10.75
C PRO A 67 7.25 6.65 10.25
N THR A 68 8.29 6.27 10.98
CA THR A 68 9.69 6.47 10.54
C THR A 68 10.17 5.43 9.54
N ARG A 69 9.35 4.41 9.27
CA ARG A 69 9.63 3.31 8.34
C ARG A 69 8.37 2.93 7.56
N THR A 70 8.56 2.27 6.41
CA THR A 70 7.44 1.70 5.65
C THR A 70 6.58 0.82 6.55
N THR A 71 5.27 1.03 6.47
CA THR A 71 4.30 0.41 7.39
C THR A 71 3.12 -0.16 6.61
N ALA A 72 2.75 -1.41 6.85
CA ALA A 72 1.63 -2.06 6.18
C ALA A 72 0.30 -1.86 6.92
N TYR A 73 -0.76 -1.69 6.14
CA TYR A 73 -2.14 -1.55 6.59
C TYR A 73 -3.03 -2.50 5.81
N ASN A 74 -3.94 -3.18 6.50
CA ASN A 74 -4.93 -4.06 5.88
C ASN A 74 -6.07 -3.24 5.22
N THR A 75 -7.02 -3.95 4.61
CA THR A 75 -8.21 -3.38 3.96
C THR A 75 -9.06 -2.48 4.87
N GLY A 76 -9.08 -2.75 6.18
CA GLY A 76 -9.79 -1.94 7.18
C GLY A 76 -9.05 -0.68 7.62
N GLY A 77 -7.78 -0.54 7.24
CA GLY A 77 -6.86 0.50 7.73
C GLY A 77 -6.21 0.16 9.07
N GLY A 78 -6.32 -1.10 9.52
CA GLY A 78 -5.61 -1.59 10.70
C GLY A 78 -4.14 -1.88 10.38
N TRP A 79 -3.26 -1.56 11.33
CA TRP A 79 -1.83 -1.87 11.20
C TRP A 79 -1.63 -3.38 11.09
N VAL A 80 -0.83 -3.79 10.11
CA VAL A 80 -0.40 -5.19 9.95
C VAL A 80 1.01 -5.30 10.48
N THR A 81 1.19 -6.05 11.56
CA THR A 81 2.53 -6.38 12.07
C THR A 81 3.22 -7.29 11.06
N CYS A 82 4.10 -6.70 10.27
CA CYS A 82 4.96 -7.40 9.33
C CYS A 82 6.40 -6.98 9.57
N PHE A 83 7.30 -7.97 9.60
CA PHE A 83 8.74 -7.78 9.67
C PHE A 83 9.34 -8.10 8.32
N GLY A 84 10.43 -7.43 7.95
CA GLY A 84 11.13 -7.66 6.68
C GLY A 84 11.06 -6.48 5.73
N ASP A 85 11.46 -6.75 4.48
CA ASP A 85 11.44 -5.82 3.36
C ASP A 85 10.05 -5.65 2.74
N GLN A 86 9.94 -4.75 1.76
CA GLN A 86 8.68 -4.46 1.07
C GLN A 86 8.01 -5.72 0.50
N THR A 87 8.80 -6.60 -0.11
CA THR A 87 8.34 -7.88 -0.68
C THR A 87 7.66 -8.75 0.37
N SER A 88 8.26 -8.88 1.55
CA SER A 88 7.70 -9.65 2.67
C SER A 88 6.39 -9.03 3.17
N MET A 89 6.30 -7.71 3.22
CA MET A 89 5.08 -7.00 3.62
C MET A 89 3.95 -7.19 2.60
N LEU A 90 4.23 -7.08 1.30
CA LEU A 90 3.24 -7.29 0.23
C LEU A 90 2.75 -8.73 0.21
N ALA A 91 3.65 -9.70 0.35
CA ALA A 91 3.28 -11.12 0.45
C ALA A 91 2.34 -11.37 1.63
N ARG A 92 2.54 -10.68 2.76
CA ARG A 92 1.64 -10.79 3.91
C ARG A 92 0.24 -10.24 3.62
N LEU A 93 0.15 -9.10 2.93
CA LEU A 93 -1.13 -8.50 2.51
C LEU A 93 -1.86 -9.35 1.47
N ALA A 94 -1.15 -10.06 0.60
CA ALA A 94 -1.79 -10.96 -0.37
C ALA A 94 -2.54 -12.14 0.29
N THR A 95 -2.22 -12.46 1.55
CA THR A 95 -2.89 -13.55 2.31
C THR A 95 -4.13 -13.12 3.09
N THR A 96 -4.48 -11.83 3.11
CA THR A 96 -5.67 -11.31 3.82
C THR A 96 -6.89 -11.18 2.92
#